data_AF-A0A7W1B155-F1
#
_entry.id   AF-A0A7W1B155-F1
#
_cell.length_a   1.000
_cell.length_b   1.000
_cell.length_c   1.000
_cell.angle_alpha   90.00
_cell.angle_beta   90.00
_cell.angle_gamma   90.00
#
_symmetry.space_group_name_H-M   'P 1'
#
loop_
_entity.id
_entity.type
_entity.pdbx_description
1 polymer ?
#
loop_
_entity_poly.entity_id
_entity_poly.type
_entity_poly.pdbx_seq_one_letter_code
_entity_poly.pdbx_strand_id
1 'polypeptide(L)'
;LRDRQALDRQLPHLAARIASVVRGRVLLLGTEELMYVPLRLAGAMAGLGTDIRSSSTTRSPAVAVDDPGYPLRTRLVFATADGERYAYNVAPGRDPSRRFDTIVVVTDAVGDGLLDALSAHCDSVVVVPIPSYVPGPLPSPLRGPAFGSYPGDEVSWLLTDLSDVELEAPTEEREEAVQSGGAHYAESLPVEYVPSAAYDALFADALASSADRVATAVGVVTELVLAGRARPVLASLARAGVPVGILMRRWANWRHGLDLAHHAVSIVRGRGVDTVALRWLAAHHDPADVVFVDGWTGKGAIVTELAAALREHSVATGQSFRPDLAVLADPGHCVRTFGTRDDFLIPSACLNSTVSGLVSRTVLNDDLIGPGDFHGAKFYPELAGADVSATFLDAICARFAAVRPDVEGVLAARAGQEVEPDWSGWAAIERISTEYGIDSVNLVKPGVGETTRVLLRRVPWRILARTGAGADLAHVRLLAAERGVPVEDVDGLPYTCVGLIHPRYSRGASGADGLSASGADGLSAG
;
A
#
# COMPACT_ATOMS: atom_id res chain seq x y z
N LEU A 1 -11.63 -8.39 12.20
CA LEU A 1 -12.80 -9.20 11.75
C LEU A 1 -12.40 -10.64 11.42
N ARG A 2 -11.32 -10.88 10.66
CA ARG A 2 -10.80 -12.23 10.33
C ARG A 2 -10.48 -13.08 11.56
N ASP A 3 -9.82 -12.53 12.58
CA ASP A 3 -9.47 -13.31 13.79
C ASP A 3 -10.69 -13.70 14.64
N ARG A 4 -11.74 -12.85 14.64
CA ARG A 4 -13.00 -13.19 15.32
C ARG A 4 -13.71 -14.34 14.62
N GLN A 5 -13.75 -14.35 13.29
CA GLN A 5 -14.32 -15.45 12.52
C GLN A 5 -13.48 -16.74 12.64
N ALA A 6 -12.16 -16.62 12.72
CA ALA A 6 -11.29 -17.75 13.00
C ALA A 6 -11.55 -18.34 14.39
N LEU A 7 -11.63 -17.49 15.41
CA LEU A 7 -12.00 -17.90 16.78
C LEU A 7 -13.38 -18.56 16.81
N ASP A 8 -14.40 -17.97 16.15
CA ASP A 8 -15.76 -18.50 16.10
C ASP A 8 -15.81 -19.93 15.54
N ARG A 9 -15.00 -20.23 14.52
CA ARG A 9 -14.87 -21.58 13.95
C ARG A 9 -14.20 -22.57 14.91
N GLN A 10 -13.20 -22.12 15.68
CA GLN A 10 -12.44 -22.98 16.58
C GLN A 10 -13.11 -23.16 17.97
N LEU A 11 -13.99 -22.23 18.34
CA LEU A 11 -14.59 -22.16 19.68
C LEU A 11 -15.30 -23.46 20.11
N PRO A 12 -16.10 -24.15 19.26
CA PRO A 12 -16.73 -25.40 19.65
C PRO A 12 -15.72 -26.51 19.95
N HIS A 13 -14.65 -26.59 19.17
CA HIS A 13 -13.59 -27.59 19.36
C HIS A 13 -12.80 -27.33 20.64
N LEU A 14 -12.45 -26.07 20.91
CA LEU A 14 -11.77 -25.67 22.15
C LEU A 14 -12.65 -25.92 23.38
N ALA A 15 -13.93 -25.56 23.31
CA ALA A 15 -14.89 -25.79 24.38
C ALA A 15 -15.02 -27.29 24.70
N ALA A 16 -15.14 -28.16 23.69
CA ALA A 16 -15.21 -29.61 23.88
C ALA A 16 -13.94 -30.18 24.52
N ARG A 17 -12.77 -29.70 24.10
CA ARG A 17 -11.48 -30.11 24.69
C ARG A 17 -11.39 -29.71 26.16
N ILE A 18 -11.71 -28.46 26.49
CA ILE A 18 -11.69 -27.98 27.88
C ILE A 18 -12.72 -28.74 28.72
N ALA A 19 -13.93 -28.94 28.21
CA ALA A 19 -14.99 -29.71 28.88
C ALA A 19 -14.55 -31.13 29.28
N SER A 20 -13.70 -31.77 28.47
CA SER A 20 -13.21 -33.13 28.77
C SER A 20 -12.32 -33.21 30.02
N VAL A 21 -11.64 -32.11 30.37
CA VAL A 21 -10.64 -32.06 31.46
C VAL A 21 -11.07 -31.28 32.69
N VAL A 22 -12.15 -30.49 32.64
CA VAL A 22 -12.67 -29.74 33.79
C VAL A 22 -13.76 -30.51 34.54
N ARG A 23 -13.91 -30.26 35.84
CA ARG A 23 -14.94 -30.87 36.68
C ARG A 23 -15.54 -29.83 37.64
N GLY A 24 -16.78 -30.07 38.08
CA GLY A 24 -17.44 -29.25 39.10
C GLY A 24 -17.71 -27.82 38.65
N ARG A 25 -17.64 -26.86 39.56
CA ARG A 25 -17.78 -25.43 39.29
C ARG A 25 -16.50 -24.87 38.68
N VAL A 26 -16.62 -24.22 37.52
CA VAL A 26 -15.47 -23.82 36.70
C VAL A 26 -15.38 -22.29 36.58
N LEU A 27 -14.17 -21.76 36.72
CA LEU A 27 -13.84 -20.37 36.38
C LEU A 27 -12.92 -20.33 35.16
N LEU A 28 -13.36 -19.66 34.09
CA LEU A 28 -12.51 -19.24 32.98
C LEU A 28 -11.90 -17.87 33.31
N LEU A 29 -10.60 -17.83 33.56
CA LEU A 29 -9.88 -16.64 34.00
C LEU A 29 -8.94 -16.17 32.89
N GLY A 30 -9.22 -15.01 32.30
CA GLY A 30 -8.33 -14.34 31.35
C GLY A 30 -7.21 -13.58 32.05
N THR A 31 -6.06 -13.42 31.40
CA THR A 31 -4.99 -12.53 31.89
C THR A 31 -5.17 -11.11 31.39
N GLU A 32 -5.27 -10.15 32.32
CA GLU A 32 -5.37 -8.71 32.05
C GLU A 32 -6.42 -8.38 30.95
N GLU A 33 -6.00 -7.85 29.81
CA GLU A 33 -6.87 -7.45 28.70
C GLU A 33 -7.44 -8.64 27.89
N LEU A 34 -6.96 -9.87 28.12
CA LEU A 34 -7.43 -11.10 27.46
C LEU A 34 -8.76 -11.59 28.03
N MET A 35 -9.78 -10.73 28.08
CA MET A 35 -11.09 -11.05 28.64
C MET A 35 -12.03 -11.69 27.62
N TYR A 36 -11.83 -11.39 26.33
CA TYR A 36 -12.77 -11.77 25.28
C TYR A 36 -12.84 -13.28 25.07
N VAL A 37 -11.70 -13.95 24.95
CA VAL A 37 -11.68 -15.41 24.70
C VAL A 37 -12.27 -16.23 25.86
N PRO A 38 -11.91 -15.99 27.14
CA PRO A 38 -12.55 -16.65 28.27
C PRO A 38 -14.08 -16.48 28.27
N LEU A 39 -14.58 -15.28 27.97
CA LEU A 39 -16.01 -15.01 27.90
C LEU A 39 -16.70 -15.81 26.78
N ARG A 40 -16.07 -15.86 25.61
CA ARG A 40 -16.59 -16.64 24.47
C ARG A 40 -16.59 -18.14 24.76
N LEU A 41 -15.53 -18.66 25.38
CA LEU A 41 -15.45 -20.06 25.82
C LEU A 41 -16.53 -20.39 26.85
N ALA A 42 -16.78 -19.49 27.82
CA ALA A 42 -17.83 -19.66 28.81
C ALA A 42 -19.21 -19.79 28.14
N GLY A 43 -19.50 -18.92 27.17
CA GLY A 43 -20.73 -19.00 26.38
C GLY A 43 -20.86 -20.29 25.58
N ALA A 44 -19.78 -20.76 24.95
CA ALA A 44 -19.79 -22.02 24.19
C ALA A 44 -19.95 -23.27 25.09
N MET A 45 -19.50 -23.19 26.33
CA MET A 45 -19.60 -24.29 27.30
C MET A 45 -20.89 -24.26 28.14
N ALA A 46 -21.70 -23.20 28.06
CA ALA A 46 -22.90 -23.02 28.88
C ALA A 46 -23.94 -24.15 28.72
N GLY A 47 -23.98 -24.82 27.56
CA GLY A 47 -24.87 -25.96 27.29
C GLY A 47 -24.49 -27.28 27.95
N LEU A 48 -23.35 -27.34 28.67
CA LEU A 48 -22.77 -28.57 29.21
C LEU A 48 -23.21 -28.91 30.65
N GLY A 49 -24.18 -28.18 31.21
CA GLY A 49 -24.74 -28.46 32.55
C GLY A 49 -23.78 -28.22 33.73
N THR A 50 -22.69 -27.48 33.49
CA THR A 50 -21.64 -27.15 34.46
C THR A 50 -21.79 -25.68 34.89
N ASP A 51 -21.62 -25.32 36.17
CA ASP A 51 -21.62 -23.89 36.59
C ASP A 51 -20.31 -23.24 36.15
N ILE A 52 -20.39 -22.46 35.08
CA ILE A 52 -19.23 -21.83 34.42
C ILE A 52 -19.31 -20.32 34.61
N ARG A 53 -18.24 -19.75 35.15
CA ARG A 53 -18.04 -18.31 35.31
C ARG A 53 -16.87 -17.85 34.47
N SER A 54 -16.88 -16.57 34.08
CA SER A 54 -15.75 -15.92 33.41
C SER A 54 -15.30 -14.70 34.23
N SER A 55 -14.00 -14.48 34.31
CA SER A 55 -13.39 -13.30 34.91
C SER A 55 -12.03 -13.01 34.26
N SER A 56 -11.33 -11.98 34.72
CA SER A 56 -9.95 -11.71 34.36
C SER A 56 -9.13 -11.23 35.55
N THR A 57 -7.80 -11.29 35.40
CA THR A 57 -6.87 -10.59 36.28
C THR A 57 -6.77 -9.11 35.88
N THR A 58 -6.19 -8.28 36.74
CA THR A 58 -6.01 -6.85 36.47
C THR A 58 -4.79 -6.28 37.18
N ARG A 59 -4.30 -5.16 36.65
CA ARG A 59 -3.27 -4.30 37.27
C ARG A 59 -3.85 -3.39 38.36
N SER A 60 -5.16 -3.17 38.35
CA SER A 60 -5.81 -2.17 39.19
C SER A 60 -6.14 -2.74 40.59
N PRO A 61 -5.58 -2.16 41.67
CA PRO A 61 -5.97 -2.52 43.01
C PRO A 61 -7.36 -1.99 43.34
N ALA A 62 -8.20 -2.85 43.89
CA ALA A 62 -9.51 -2.54 44.41
C ALA A 62 -9.63 -3.10 45.83
N VAL A 63 -10.50 -2.48 46.62
CA VAL A 63 -10.86 -2.96 47.95
C VAL A 63 -11.75 -4.19 47.79
N ALA A 64 -11.50 -5.24 48.57
CA ALA A 64 -12.39 -6.38 48.67
C ALA A 64 -12.99 -6.46 50.08
N VAL A 65 -14.31 -6.61 50.16
CA VAL A 65 -15.07 -6.73 51.40
C VAL A 65 -15.95 -7.96 51.28
N ASP A 66 -15.74 -8.96 52.13
CA ASP A 66 -16.53 -10.20 52.10
C ASP A 66 -17.91 -10.02 52.73
N ASP A 67 -18.72 -9.20 52.07
CA ASP A 67 -20.10 -8.87 52.40
C ASP A 67 -21.00 -9.18 51.19
N PRO A 68 -22.18 -9.80 51.37
CA PRO A 68 -23.09 -10.12 50.26
C PRO A 68 -23.55 -8.91 49.44
N GLY A 69 -23.58 -7.71 50.03
CA GLY A 69 -23.94 -6.45 49.36
C GLY A 69 -22.78 -5.80 48.59
N TYR A 70 -21.56 -6.34 48.65
CA TYR A 70 -20.39 -5.79 47.98
C TYR A 70 -19.91 -6.68 46.82
N PRO A 71 -19.63 -6.13 45.63
CA PRO A 71 -19.37 -6.93 44.43
C PRO A 71 -18.00 -7.63 44.42
N LEU A 72 -16.98 -7.07 45.07
CA LEU A 72 -15.63 -7.65 45.13
C LEU A 72 -15.41 -8.22 46.53
N ARG A 73 -15.71 -9.51 46.72
CA ARG A 73 -15.73 -10.14 48.05
C ARG A 73 -14.39 -10.74 48.46
N THR A 74 -13.59 -11.17 47.49
CA THR A 74 -12.24 -11.68 47.74
C THR A 74 -11.26 -11.06 46.78
N ARG A 75 -10.01 -10.90 47.24
CA ARG A 75 -8.89 -10.38 46.46
C ARG A 75 -7.70 -11.32 46.62
N LEU A 76 -7.19 -11.77 45.50
CA LEU A 76 -5.97 -12.55 45.39
C LEU A 76 -4.90 -11.64 44.77
N VAL A 77 -3.72 -11.60 45.41
CA VAL A 77 -2.58 -10.77 44.99
C VAL A 77 -1.47 -11.72 44.60
N PHE A 78 -0.84 -11.48 43.45
CA PHE A 78 0.28 -12.26 42.96
C PHE A 78 1.29 -11.36 42.24
N ALA A 79 2.56 -11.73 42.27
CA ALA A 79 3.63 -10.97 41.64
C ALA A 79 3.88 -11.44 40.20
N THR A 80 4.17 -10.50 39.31
CA THR A 80 4.71 -10.75 37.97
C THR A 80 6.01 -9.95 37.78
N ALA A 81 6.71 -10.16 36.66
CA ALA A 81 7.91 -9.39 36.31
C ALA A 81 7.65 -7.86 36.27
N ASP A 82 6.41 -7.47 35.94
CA ASP A 82 5.97 -6.09 35.81
C ASP A 82 5.18 -5.59 37.03
N GLY A 83 5.40 -6.20 38.20
CA GLY A 83 4.80 -5.80 39.48
C GLY A 83 3.59 -6.62 39.93
N GLU A 84 2.85 -6.11 40.90
CA GLU A 84 1.70 -6.83 41.47
C GLU A 84 0.51 -6.88 40.49
N ARG A 85 -0.25 -7.97 40.59
CA ARG A 85 -1.48 -8.23 39.86
C ARG A 85 -2.54 -8.77 40.80
N TYR A 86 -3.80 -8.61 40.38
CA TYR A 86 -4.96 -8.89 41.20
C TYR A 86 -5.96 -9.78 40.47
N ALA A 87 -6.55 -10.72 41.20
CA ALA A 87 -7.74 -11.45 40.76
C ALA A 87 -8.82 -11.36 41.84
N TYR A 88 -10.05 -11.04 41.43
CA TYR A 88 -11.16 -10.83 42.37
C TYR A 88 -12.18 -11.95 42.30
N ASN A 89 -12.83 -12.25 43.44
CA ASN A 89 -13.86 -13.28 43.56
C ASN A 89 -13.41 -14.68 43.15
N VAL A 90 -12.10 -14.96 43.20
CA VAL A 90 -11.53 -16.29 42.91
C VAL A 90 -11.58 -17.18 44.15
N ALA A 91 -11.14 -16.67 45.30
CA ALA A 91 -11.21 -17.39 46.56
C ALA A 91 -12.66 -17.42 47.09
N PRO A 92 -13.08 -18.49 47.80
CA PRO A 92 -14.45 -18.64 48.30
C PRO A 92 -14.85 -17.62 49.37
N GLY A 93 -13.87 -17.04 50.08
CA GLY A 93 -14.13 -16.19 51.25
C GLY A 93 -14.69 -17.03 52.40
N ARG A 94 -15.65 -16.47 53.15
CA ARG A 94 -16.31 -17.15 54.28
C ARG A 94 -17.35 -18.19 53.87
N ASP A 95 -17.69 -18.28 52.59
CA ASP A 95 -18.70 -19.21 52.07
C ASP A 95 -18.03 -20.27 51.17
N PRO A 96 -17.78 -21.48 51.70
CA PRO A 96 -17.14 -22.56 50.93
C PRO A 96 -17.89 -22.96 49.67
N SER A 97 -19.21 -22.72 49.57
CA SER A 97 -19.99 -23.03 48.37
C SER A 97 -19.60 -22.18 47.16
N ARG A 98 -18.86 -21.08 47.39
CA ARG A 98 -18.32 -20.19 46.35
C ARG A 98 -17.04 -20.71 45.71
N ARG A 99 -16.46 -21.80 46.23
CA ARG A 99 -15.20 -22.34 45.73
C ARG A 99 -15.37 -22.86 44.30
N PHE A 100 -14.37 -22.60 43.48
CA PHE A 100 -14.23 -23.22 42.17
C PHE A 100 -13.48 -24.54 42.31
N ASP A 101 -13.99 -25.58 41.67
CA ASP A 101 -13.33 -26.90 41.63
C ASP A 101 -12.20 -26.87 40.59
N THR A 102 -12.46 -26.24 39.43
CA THR A 102 -11.48 -26.06 38.37
C THR A 102 -11.34 -24.59 37.97
N ILE A 103 -10.10 -24.09 37.90
CA ILE A 103 -9.81 -22.77 37.32
C ILE A 103 -9.05 -22.95 36.01
N VAL A 104 -9.63 -22.48 34.92
CA VAL A 104 -9.04 -22.50 33.59
C VAL A 104 -8.41 -21.15 33.31
N VAL A 105 -7.09 -21.07 33.33
CA VAL A 105 -6.33 -19.86 33.01
C VAL A 105 -6.16 -19.79 31.50
N VAL A 106 -6.81 -18.82 30.88
CA VAL A 106 -6.69 -18.53 29.45
C VAL A 106 -5.69 -17.39 29.31
N THR A 107 -4.54 -17.66 28.70
CA THR A 107 -3.42 -16.72 28.70
C THR A 107 -2.63 -16.76 27.40
N ASP A 108 -2.04 -15.63 27.04
CA ASP A 108 -1.07 -15.47 25.96
C ASP A 108 0.39 -15.48 26.44
N ALA A 109 0.61 -15.50 27.76
CA ALA A 109 1.91 -15.64 28.41
C ALA A 109 1.77 -16.30 29.79
N VAL A 110 2.40 -17.46 30.00
CA VAL A 110 2.35 -18.13 31.30
C VAL A 110 3.31 -17.41 32.27
N GLY A 111 2.76 -16.69 33.25
CA GLY A 111 3.53 -16.09 34.34
C GLY A 111 3.53 -16.96 35.59
N ASP A 112 4.70 -17.16 36.20
CA ASP A 112 4.90 -18.12 37.29
C ASP A 112 4.06 -17.83 38.56
N GLY A 113 3.88 -16.56 38.92
CA GLY A 113 3.20 -16.19 40.18
C GLY A 113 1.69 -16.41 40.23
N LEU A 114 1.01 -16.46 39.08
CA LEU A 114 -0.45 -16.63 39.04
C LEU A 114 -0.85 -18.07 39.38
N LEU A 115 -0.17 -19.06 38.81
CA LEU A 115 -0.55 -20.47 38.96
C LEU A 115 -0.42 -20.92 40.42
N ASP A 116 0.67 -20.53 41.07
CA ASP A 116 0.89 -20.79 42.50
C ASP A 116 -0.23 -20.21 43.35
N ALA A 117 -0.58 -18.94 43.11
CA ALA A 117 -1.63 -18.27 43.88
C ALA A 117 -3.02 -18.92 43.67
N LEU A 118 -3.34 -19.39 42.45
CA LEU A 118 -4.60 -20.07 42.17
C LEU A 118 -4.69 -21.46 42.79
N SER A 119 -3.58 -22.21 42.80
CA SER A 119 -3.54 -23.59 43.29
C SER A 119 -4.00 -23.75 44.74
N ALA A 120 -3.87 -22.70 45.55
CA ALA A 120 -4.33 -22.67 46.94
C ALA A 120 -5.86 -22.58 47.09
N HIS A 121 -6.62 -22.36 46.01
CA HIS A 121 -8.04 -22.02 46.06
C HIS A 121 -8.96 -22.92 45.24
N CYS A 122 -8.43 -23.90 44.50
CA CYS A 122 -9.20 -24.86 43.70
C CYS A 122 -8.57 -26.27 43.76
N ASP A 123 -9.22 -27.28 43.19
CA ASP A 123 -8.68 -28.65 43.12
C ASP A 123 -7.76 -28.83 41.91
N SER A 124 -8.01 -28.09 40.84
CA SER A 124 -7.20 -28.14 39.63
C SER A 124 -7.11 -26.78 38.93
N VAL A 125 -5.92 -26.51 38.39
CA VAL A 125 -5.67 -25.39 37.48
C VAL A 125 -5.38 -25.96 36.10
N VAL A 126 -6.13 -25.53 35.10
CA VAL A 126 -5.92 -25.90 33.70
C VAL A 126 -5.42 -24.67 32.96
N VAL A 127 -4.27 -24.77 32.32
CA VAL A 127 -3.71 -23.65 31.54
C VAL A 127 -4.05 -23.86 30.07
N VAL A 128 -4.68 -22.86 29.46
CA VAL A 128 -5.01 -22.79 28.04
C VAL A 128 -4.18 -21.66 27.43
N PRO A 129 -2.96 -21.96 26.95
CA PRO A 129 -2.18 -20.98 26.21
C PRO A 129 -2.86 -20.71 24.88
N ILE A 130 -3.15 -19.44 24.60
CA ILE A 130 -3.58 -18.96 23.29
C ILE A 130 -2.36 -18.35 22.64
N PRO A 131 -2.03 -18.68 21.37
CA PRO A 131 -0.96 -18.02 20.67
C PRO A 131 -1.23 -16.51 20.65
N SER A 132 -0.41 -15.70 21.31
CA SER A 132 -0.24 -14.31 20.90
C SER A 132 0.39 -14.34 19.50
N TYR A 133 -0.12 -13.53 18.58
CA TYR A 133 0.57 -13.32 17.32
C TYR A 133 1.91 -12.65 17.65
N VAL A 134 2.97 -13.44 17.67
CA VAL A 134 4.33 -12.92 17.60
C VAL A 134 4.63 -12.81 16.11
N PRO A 135 4.84 -11.58 15.58
CA PRO A 135 5.24 -11.44 14.18
C PRO A 135 6.48 -12.30 13.95
N GLY A 136 6.45 -13.17 12.94
CA GLY A 136 7.63 -13.91 12.52
C GLY A 136 8.76 -12.95 12.12
N PRO A 137 9.98 -13.47 11.90
CA PRO A 137 11.08 -12.64 11.39
C PRO A 137 10.62 -11.94 10.10
N LEU A 138 10.91 -10.64 10.00
CA LEU A 138 10.57 -9.86 8.81
C LEU A 138 11.44 -10.32 7.63
N PRO A 139 10.91 -10.33 6.39
CA PRO A 139 11.69 -10.73 5.23
C PRO A 139 12.86 -9.78 4.98
N SER A 140 13.89 -10.28 4.30
CA SER A 140 15.05 -9.48 3.88
C SER A 140 14.77 -8.76 2.56
N PRO A 141 15.20 -7.49 2.39
CA PRO A 141 15.05 -6.78 1.13
C PRO A 141 15.84 -7.42 -0.02
N LEU A 142 15.27 -7.45 -1.23
CA LEU A 142 15.98 -7.86 -2.44
C LEU A 142 16.84 -6.71 -2.99
N ARG A 143 17.87 -7.02 -3.78
CA ARG A 143 18.80 -6.05 -4.38
C ARG A 143 19.30 -6.51 -5.75
N GLY A 144 19.66 -5.55 -6.60
CA GLY A 144 20.34 -5.84 -7.86
C GLY A 144 21.77 -6.39 -7.64
N PRO A 145 22.29 -7.20 -8.57
CA PRO A 145 21.67 -7.62 -9.83
C PRO A 145 20.76 -8.86 -9.68
N ALA A 146 20.60 -9.41 -8.46
CA ALA A 146 19.76 -10.58 -8.24
C ALA A 146 18.28 -10.27 -8.47
N PHE A 147 17.84 -9.07 -8.11
CA PHE A 147 16.49 -8.58 -8.38
C PHE A 147 16.50 -7.12 -8.83
N GLY A 148 16.10 -6.90 -10.07
CA GLY A 148 16.10 -5.61 -10.74
C GLY A 148 17.48 -5.21 -11.28
N SER A 149 17.49 -4.32 -12.27
CA SER A 149 18.72 -3.85 -12.92
C SER A 149 19.36 -2.61 -12.28
N TYR A 150 18.68 -1.98 -11.32
CA TYR A 150 19.29 -0.90 -10.54
C TYR A 150 20.39 -1.43 -9.60
N PRO A 151 21.47 -0.68 -9.36
CA PRO A 151 22.51 -1.06 -8.42
C PRO A 151 21.95 -1.30 -7.01
N GLY A 152 22.45 -2.35 -6.34
CA GLY A 152 21.95 -2.76 -5.03
C GLY A 152 22.18 -1.73 -3.91
N ASP A 153 23.07 -0.76 -4.09
CA ASP A 153 23.30 0.36 -3.19
C ASP A 153 22.38 1.57 -3.47
N GLU A 154 21.75 1.65 -4.63
CA GLU A 154 20.82 2.73 -4.98
C GLU A 154 19.40 2.47 -4.52
N VAL A 155 18.97 1.22 -4.47
CA VAL A 155 17.63 0.83 -4.02
C VAL A 155 17.65 -0.59 -3.44
N SER A 156 16.84 -0.81 -2.42
CA SER A 156 16.46 -2.15 -1.98
C SER A 156 14.97 -2.35 -2.13
N TRP A 157 14.56 -3.55 -2.50
CA TRP A 157 13.16 -3.87 -2.79
C TRP A 157 12.56 -4.57 -1.58
N LEU A 158 11.58 -3.94 -0.94
CA LEU A 158 10.72 -4.58 0.05
C LEU A 158 9.59 -5.29 -0.70
N LEU A 159 9.99 -6.30 -1.48
CA LEU A 159 9.14 -7.10 -2.35
C LEU A 159 9.55 -8.56 -2.27
N THR A 160 8.59 -9.45 -2.51
CA THR A 160 8.83 -10.89 -2.68
C THR A 160 9.15 -11.19 -4.15
N ASP A 161 10.18 -11.98 -4.40
CA ASP A 161 10.58 -12.37 -5.75
C ASP A 161 9.62 -13.44 -6.30
N LEU A 162 8.88 -13.10 -7.34
CA LEU A 162 7.96 -14.00 -8.03
C LEU A 162 8.44 -14.32 -9.46
N SER A 163 9.72 -14.07 -9.78
CA SER A 163 10.25 -14.18 -11.14
C SER A 163 10.06 -15.58 -11.75
N ASP A 164 10.13 -16.63 -10.94
CA ASP A 164 9.95 -18.02 -11.35
C ASP A 164 8.49 -18.47 -11.42
N VAL A 165 7.53 -17.61 -11.08
CA VAL A 165 6.09 -17.92 -11.08
C VAL A 165 5.45 -17.44 -12.39
N GLU A 166 4.66 -18.30 -13.04
CA GLU A 166 3.88 -17.92 -14.22
C GLU A 166 2.67 -17.07 -13.81
N LEU A 167 2.79 -15.75 -13.97
CA LEU A 167 1.79 -14.76 -13.55
C LEU A 167 1.25 -13.95 -14.72
N GLU A 168 1.97 -13.96 -15.84
CA GLU A 168 1.62 -13.27 -17.06
C GLU A 168 0.47 -14.01 -17.74
N ALA A 169 -0.67 -13.33 -17.87
CA ALA A 169 -1.78 -13.83 -18.66
C ALA A 169 -2.16 -12.80 -19.73
N PRO A 170 -2.65 -13.25 -20.91
CA PRO A 170 -3.19 -12.36 -21.94
C PRO A 170 -4.25 -11.41 -21.37
N THR A 171 -4.35 -10.21 -21.95
CA THR A 171 -5.27 -9.18 -21.45
C THR A 171 -6.72 -9.65 -21.39
N GLU A 172 -7.15 -10.45 -22.36
CA GLU A 172 -8.53 -10.97 -22.47
C GLU A 172 -8.88 -11.91 -21.31
N GLU A 173 -8.01 -12.88 -21.00
CA GLU A 173 -8.22 -13.84 -19.90
C GLU A 173 -8.24 -13.15 -18.53
N ARG A 174 -7.42 -12.11 -18.34
CA ARG A 174 -7.37 -11.35 -17.09
C ARG A 174 -8.63 -10.50 -16.88
N GLU A 175 -9.15 -9.89 -17.95
CA GLU A 175 -10.38 -9.10 -17.86
C GLU A 175 -11.59 -9.99 -17.55
N GLU A 176 -11.65 -11.21 -18.08
CA GLU A 176 -12.70 -12.20 -17.77
C GLU A 176 -12.64 -12.68 -16.31
N ALA A 177 -11.44 -12.99 -15.79
CA ALA A 177 -11.24 -13.41 -14.40
C ALA A 177 -11.61 -12.30 -13.38
N VAL A 178 -11.32 -11.04 -13.72
CA VAL A 178 -11.69 -9.88 -12.88
C VAL A 178 -13.20 -9.59 -12.96
N GLN A 179 -13.81 -9.71 -14.14
CA GLN A 179 -15.25 -9.46 -14.32
C GLN A 179 -16.15 -10.55 -13.74
N SER A 180 -15.70 -11.81 -13.75
CA SER A 180 -16.40 -12.93 -13.10
C SER A 180 -16.33 -12.88 -11.56
N GLY A 181 -15.59 -11.92 -10.99
CA GLY A 181 -15.39 -11.78 -9.55
C GLY A 181 -14.41 -12.80 -8.96
N GLY A 182 -13.72 -13.56 -9.82
CA GLY A 182 -12.79 -14.62 -9.43
C GLY A 182 -11.38 -14.14 -9.09
N ALA A 183 -10.98 -12.94 -9.54
CA ALA A 183 -9.64 -12.40 -9.28
C ALA A 183 -9.60 -10.86 -9.19
N HIS A 184 -8.63 -10.32 -8.45
CA HIS A 184 -8.30 -8.89 -8.46
C HIS A 184 -7.21 -8.58 -9.50
N TYR A 185 -7.20 -7.38 -10.11
CA TYR A 185 -6.22 -7.02 -11.17
C TYR A 185 -4.75 -7.10 -10.72
N ALA A 186 -4.53 -7.12 -9.41
CA ALA A 186 -3.22 -7.19 -8.77
C ALA A 186 -2.75 -8.63 -8.49
N GLU A 187 -3.57 -9.64 -8.80
CA GLU A 187 -3.24 -11.06 -8.58
C GLU A 187 -2.50 -11.70 -9.76
N SER A 188 -2.43 -10.99 -10.90
CA SER A 188 -1.76 -11.41 -12.15
C SER A 188 -1.07 -10.22 -12.84
N LEU A 189 -0.17 -10.50 -13.79
CA LEU A 189 0.58 -9.50 -14.54
C LEU A 189 0.20 -9.47 -16.02
N PRO A 190 0.24 -8.29 -16.67
CA PRO A 190 0.22 -8.25 -18.13
C PRO A 190 1.57 -8.74 -18.65
N VAL A 191 1.56 -9.38 -19.82
CA VAL A 191 2.79 -9.68 -20.54
C VAL A 191 3.59 -8.39 -20.76
N GLU A 192 4.85 -8.38 -20.35
CA GLU A 192 5.80 -7.32 -20.70
C GLU A 192 6.38 -7.62 -22.08
N TYR A 193 6.26 -6.66 -22.99
CA TYR A 193 6.77 -6.80 -24.36
C TYR A 193 8.05 -6.01 -24.52
N VAL A 194 8.93 -6.51 -25.39
CA VAL A 194 10.04 -5.68 -25.90
C VAL A 194 9.43 -4.47 -26.61
N PRO A 195 9.81 -3.23 -26.25
CA PRO A 195 9.31 -2.04 -26.93
C PRO A 195 9.55 -2.10 -28.44
N SER A 196 8.64 -1.55 -29.22
CA SER A 196 8.86 -1.40 -30.66
C SER A 196 9.83 -0.24 -30.94
N ALA A 197 10.45 -0.21 -32.11
CA ALA A 197 11.34 0.88 -32.52
C ALA A 197 10.66 2.28 -32.42
N ALA A 198 9.35 2.35 -32.62
CA ALA A 198 8.58 3.58 -32.46
C ALA A 198 8.51 4.04 -30.99
N TYR A 199 8.45 3.10 -30.03
CA TYR A 199 8.48 3.40 -28.61
C TYR A 199 9.87 3.83 -28.14
N ASP A 200 10.92 3.21 -28.68
CA ASP A 200 12.30 3.60 -28.37
C ASP A 200 12.58 5.02 -28.88
N ALA A 201 12.11 5.36 -30.09
CA ALA A 201 12.19 6.71 -30.63
C ALA A 201 11.41 7.72 -29.77
N LEU A 202 10.17 7.38 -29.37
CA LEU A 202 9.37 8.23 -28.48
C LEU A 202 10.09 8.47 -27.15
N PHE A 203 10.69 7.44 -26.56
CA PHE A 203 11.47 7.57 -25.33
C PHE A 203 12.70 8.46 -25.54
N ALA A 204 13.48 8.25 -26.60
CA ALA A 204 14.66 9.04 -26.89
C ALA A 204 14.32 10.53 -27.08
N ASP A 205 13.26 10.84 -27.84
CA ASP A 205 12.77 12.20 -28.07
C ASP A 205 12.23 12.84 -26.79
N ALA A 206 11.44 12.10 -26.01
CA ALA A 206 10.95 12.56 -24.72
C ALA A 206 12.09 12.85 -23.74
N LEU A 207 13.11 11.98 -23.70
CA LEU A 207 14.28 12.17 -22.85
C LEU A 207 15.07 13.40 -23.27
N ALA A 208 15.38 13.54 -24.57
CA ALA A 208 16.14 14.68 -25.08
C ALA A 208 15.43 16.02 -24.85
N SER A 209 14.10 16.07 -24.99
CA SER A 209 13.33 17.30 -24.86
C SER A 209 12.96 17.69 -23.42
N SER A 210 12.90 16.72 -22.50
CA SER A 210 12.41 16.96 -21.13
C SER A 210 13.46 16.77 -20.03
N ALA A 211 14.69 16.37 -20.35
CA ALA A 211 15.73 16.07 -19.35
C ALA A 211 15.98 17.22 -18.36
N ASP A 212 16.01 18.47 -18.85
CA ASP A 212 16.14 19.65 -17.98
C ASP A 212 14.94 19.79 -17.04
N ARG A 213 13.72 19.68 -17.56
CA ARG A 213 12.49 19.81 -16.76
C ARG A 213 12.43 18.74 -15.67
N VAL A 214 12.78 17.50 -16.01
CA VAL A 214 12.85 16.39 -15.05
C VAL A 214 13.94 16.65 -14.00
N ALA A 215 15.15 17.05 -14.41
CA ALA A 215 16.23 17.34 -13.48
C ALA A 215 15.91 18.51 -12.53
N THR A 216 15.28 19.57 -13.03
CA THR A 216 14.79 20.69 -12.21
C THR A 216 13.76 20.19 -11.20
N ALA A 217 12.77 19.40 -11.64
CA ALA A 217 11.73 18.87 -10.76
C ALA A 217 12.32 17.93 -9.68
N VAL A 218 13.30 17.09 -10.03
CA VAL A 218 14.05 16.25 -9.08
C VAL A 218 14.74 17.12 -8.03
N GLY A 219 15.47 18.15 -8.45
CA GLY A 219 16.16 19.03 -7.50
C GLY A 219 15.18 19.74 -6.58
N VAL A 220 14.10 20.31 -7.12
CA VAL A 220 13.07 21.00 -6.33
C VAL A 220 12.44 20.05 -5.29
N VAL A 221 11.98 18.87 -5.69
CA VAL A 221 11.33 17.94 -4.74
C VAL A 221 12.32 17.44 -3.68
N THR A 222 13.59 17.23 -4.06
CA THR A 222 14.65 16.79 -3.13
C THR A 222 14.94 17.86 -2.09
N GLU A 223 15.15 19.11 -2.50
CA GLU A 223 15.43 20.22 -1.57
C GLU A 223 14.23 20.49 -0.65
N LEU A 224 13.00 20.38 -1.14
CA LEU A 224 11.79 20.49 -0.30
C LEU A 224 11.73 19.39 0.76
N VAL A 225 12.11 18.16 0.42
CA VAL A 225 12.17 17.03 1.37
C VAL A 225 13.27 17.25 2.41
N LEU A 226 14.46 17.68 1.99
CA LEU A 226 15.61 17.95 2.87
C LEU A 226 15.36 19.13 3.82
N ALA A 227 14.60 20.15 3.38
CA ALA A 227 14.23 21.27 4.24
C ALA A 227 13.34 20.83 5.42
N GLY A 228 12.53 19.76 5.23
CA GLY A 228 11.64 19.24 6.27
C GLY A 228 12.23 18.16 7.17
N ARG A 229 13.39 17.58 6.80
CA ARG A 229 14.00 16.40 7.45
C ARG A 229 15.52 16.39 7.28
N ALA A 230 16.26 16.18 8.37
CA ALA A 230 17.73 16.12 8.31
C ALA A 230 18.26 14.84 7.64
N ARG A 231 17.57 13.70 7.80
CA ARG A 231 17.96 12.38 7.26
C ARG A 231 16.75 11.62 6.71
N PRO A 232 16.14 12.10 5.62
CA PRO A 232 14.96 11.44 5.06
C PRO A 232 15.29 10.03 4.57
N VAL A 233 14.36 9.10 4.82
CA VAL A 233 14.37 7.74 4.27
C VAL A 233 13.37 7.69 3.12
N LEU A 234 13.84 7.43 1.91
CA LEU A 234 13.00 7.40 0.72
C LEU A 234 12.30 6.03 0.62
N ALA A 235 10.97 6.04 0.63
CA ALA A 235 10.11 4.87 0.41
C ALA A 235 9.37 5.04 -0.94
N SER A 236 10.02 4.65 -2.03
CA SER A 236 9.47 4.81 -3.37
C SER A 236 8.37 3.81 -3.66
N LEU A 237 7.23 4.30 -4.11
CA LEU A 237 6.10 3.49 -4.55
C LEU A 237 6.45 2.80 -5.87
N ALA A 238 6.49 1.48 -5.84
CA ALA A 238 6.78 0.69 -7.00
C ALA A 238 5.62 0.83 -8.02
N ARG A 239 5.88 1.21 -9.26
CA ARG A 239 7.20 1.36 -9.89
C ARG A 239 7.63 2.80 -10.17
N ALA A 240 6.69 3.68 -10.46
CA ALA A 240 7.00 5.00 -11.01
C ALA A 240 7.83 5.86 -10.06
N GLY A 241 7.71 5.64 -8.74
CA GLY A 241 8.52 6.32 -7.73
C GLY A 241 9.97 5.88 -7.64
N VAL A 242 10.32 4.67 -8.08
CA VAL A 242 11.69 4.12 -7.92
C VAL A 242 12.74 4.94 -8.66
N PRO A 243 12.62 5.21 -9.99
CA PRO A 243 13.59 6.06 -10.68
C PRO A 243 13.66 7.47 -10.08
N VAL A 244 12.54 8.01 -9.57
CA VAL A 244 12.53 9.32 -8.91
C VAL A 244 13.31 9.27 -7.59
N GLY A 245 13.09 8.25 -6.76
CA GLY A 245 13.83 8.06 -5.51
C GLY A 245 15.34 7.91 -5.73
N ILE A 246 15.76 7.19 -6.77
CA ILE A 246 17.17 7.11 -7.18
C ILE A 246 17.70 8.49 -7.56
N LEU A 247 16.97 9.23 -8.40
CA LEU A 247 17.38 10.59 -8.82
C LEU A 247 17.46 11.56 -7.64
N MET A 248 16.54 11.48 -6.68
CA MET A 248 16.57 12.27 -5.45
C MET A 248 17.81 11.93 -4.60
N ARG A 249 18.12 10.64 -4.43
CA ARG A 249 19.34 10.20 -3.75
C ARG A 249 20.60 10.71 -4.44
N ARG A 250 20.68 10.59 -5.77
CA ARG A 250 21.81 11.08 -6.57
C ARG A 250 21.94 12.61 -6.48
N TRP A 251 20.83 13.36 -6.47
CA TRP A 251 20.85 14.82 -6.28
C TRP A 251 21.36 15.19 -4.89
N ALA A 252 20.83 14.56 -3.83
CA ALA A 252 21.25 14.81 -2.45
C ALA A 252 22.73 14.50 -2.24
N ASN A 253 23.23 13.43 -2.84
CA ASN A 253 24.65 13.11 -2.82
C ASN A 253 25.49 14.14 -3.59
N TRP A 254 25.11 14.46 -4.82
CA TRP A 254 25.83 15.42 -5.66
C TRP A 254 25.89 16.83 -5.05
N ARG A 255 24.78 17.32 -4.49
CA ARG A 255 24.67 18.69 -3.95
C ARG A 255 25.19 18.82 -2.53
N HIS A 256 24.91 17.83 -1.68
CA HIS A 256 25.11 17.93 -0.22
C HIS A 256 26.03 16.84 0.35
N GLY A 257 26.50 15.89 -0.45
CA GLY A 257 27.28 14.74 0.02
C GLY A 257 26.47 13.76 0.88
N LEU A 258 25.14 13.82 0.81
CA LEU A 258 24.25 12.98 1.60
C LEU A 258 23.99 11.64 0.92
N ASP A 259 24.14 10.56 1.67
CA ASP A 259 23.70 9.23 1.26
C ASP A 259 22.36 8.91 1.93
N LEU A 260 21.28 8.93 1.15
CA LEU A 260 19.93 8.70 1.65
C LEU A 260 19.57 7.21 1.55
N ALA A 261 19.01 6.64 2.61
CA ALA A 261 18.42 5.31 2.57
C ALA A 261 17.23 5.30 1.60
N HIS A 262 17.16 4.27 0.75
CA HIS A 262 16.13 4.17 -0.28
C HIS A 262 15.59 2.74 -0.41
N HIS A 263 14.28 2.62 -0.28
CA HIS A 263 13.52 1.38 -0.32
C HIS A 263 12.37 1.49 -1.31
N ALA A 264 12.18 0.51 -2.17
CA ALA A 264 10.98 0.38 -3.00
C ALA A 264 9.92 -0.43 -2.26
N VAL A 265 8.69 0.08 -2.20
CA VAL A 265 7.55 -0.53 -1.52
C VAL A 265 6.36 -0.69 -2.45
N SER A 266 5.53 -1.70 -2.22
CA SER A 266 4.29 -1.88 -2.97
C SER A 266 3.15 -1.03 -2.42
N ILE A 267 2.36 -0.50 -3.34
CA ILE A 267 0.99 -0.05 -3.07
C ILE A 267 0.07 -0.58 -4.14
N VAL A 268 -1.09 -1.10 -3.73
CA VAL A 268 -2.11 -1.63 -4.64
C VAL A 268 -3.41 -0.87 -4.39
N ARG A 269 -3.93 -0.19 -5.42
CA ARG A 269 -5.20 0.54 -5.32
C ARG A 269 -6.33 -0.42 -4.92
N GLY A 270 -7.11 -0.02 -3.92
CA GLY A 270 -8.18 -0.81 -3.32
C GLY A 270 -7.71 -1.82 -2.27
N ARG A 271 -6.40 -1.91 -2.00
CA ARG A 271 -5.80 -2.85 -1.04
C ARG A 271 -4.81 -2.19 -0.09
N GLY A 272 -4.33 -0.97 -0.38
CA GLY A 272 -3.39 -0.24 0.44
C GLY A 272 -1.92 -0.49 0.11
N VAL A 273 -1.06 0.16 0.91
CA VAL A 273 0.39 -0.06 0.94
C VAL A 273 0.70 -1.36 1.67
N ASP A 274 1.78 -2.02 1.29
CA ASP A 274 2.26 -3.24 1.94
C ASP A 274 2.55 -3.01 3.44
N THR A 275 1.72 -3.62 4.29
CA THR A 275 1.83 -3.51 5.75
C THR A 275 3.08 -4.20 6.32
N VAL A 276 3.60 -5.24 5.65
CA VAL A 276 4.86 -5.89 6.05
C VAL A 276 6.03 -4.94 5.75
N ALA A 277 6.00 -4.25 4.60
CA ALA A 277 6.97 -3.21 4.29
C ALA A 277 6.92 -2.05 5.29
N LEU A 278 5.74 -1.61 5.71
CA LEU A 278 5.62 -0.59 6.77
C LEU A 278 6.22 -1.06 8.11
N ARG A 279 5.93 -2.30 8.54
CA ARG A 279 6.56 -2.86 9.75
C ARG A 279 8.08 -2.92 9.62
N TRP A 280 8.58 -3.32 8.45
CA TRP A 280 10.01 -3.35 8.17
C TRP A 280 10.62 -1.96 8.27
N LEU A 281 10.01 -0.95 7.65
CA LEU A 281 10.48 0.44 7.73
C LEU A 281 10.50 0.92 9.17
N ALA A 282 9.43 0.70 9.96
CA ALA A 282 9.37 1.12 11.36
C ALA A 282 10.33 0.35 12.29
N ALA A 283 10.74 -0.86 11.91
CA ALA A 283 11.71 -1.64 12.67
C ALA A 283 13.16 -1.20 12.42
N HIS A 284 13.44 -0.55 11.28
CA HIS A 284 14.80 -0.17 10.88
C HIS A 284 15.04 1.34 10.84
N HIS A 285 13.98 2.14 10.78
CA HIS A 285 14.02 3.60 10.66
C HIS A 285 12.96 4.26 11.54
N ASP A 286 13.14 5.54 11.85
CA ASP A 286 12.09 6.35 12.47
C ASP A 286 10.96 6.60 11.44
N PRO A 287 9.70 6.19 11.72
CA PRO A 287 8.57 6.47 10.84
C PRO A 287 8.37 7.94 10.47
N ALA A 288 8.84 8.90 11.29
CA ALA A 288 8.75 10.33 11.00
C ALA A 288 9.71 10.78 9.89
N ASP A 289 10.82 10.05 9.70
CA ASP A 289 11.84 10.33 8.68
C ASP A 289 11.52 9.69 7.33
N VAL A 290 10.57 8.75 7.29
CA VAL A 290 10.13 8.11 6.05
C VAL A 290 9.34 9.10 5.17
N VAL A 291 9.70 9.12 3.89
CA VAL A 291 9.07 9.93 2.84
C VAL A 291 8.64 9.01 1.71
N PHE A 292 7.34 8.92 1.46
CA PHE A 292 6.83 8.18 0.32
C PHE A 292 7.07 8.97 -0.97
N VAL A 293 7.57 8.30 -2.01
CA VAL A 293 7.95 8.95 -3.29
C VAL A 293 7.23 8.29 -4.46
N ASP A 294 6.66 9.08 -5.37
CA ASP A 294 6.07 8.58 -6.62
C ASP A 294 6.46 9.42 -7.84
N GLY A 295 6.21 8.89 -9.04
CA GLY A 295 6.48 9.54 -10.32
C GLY A 295 5.57 10.74 -10.56
N TRP A 296 4.25 10.55 -10.51
CA TRP A 296 3.31 11.66 -10.69
C TRP A 296 1.96 11.35 -10.05
N THR A 297 1.16 12.39 -9.80
CA THR A 297 -0.24 12.23 -9.41
C THR A 297 -1.14 13.10 -10.28
N GLY A 298 -2.03 12.44 -11.01
CA GLY A 298 -3.03 13.13 -11.85
C GLY A 298 -4.32 13.44 -11.08
N LYS A 299 -4.81 12.53 -10.25
CA LYS A 299 -6.12 12.67 -9.57
C LYS A 299 -6.14 12.28 -8.11
N GLY A 300 -4.96 12.09 -7.51
CA GLY A 300 -4.82 11.81 -6.09
C GLY A 300 -5.27 10.43 -5.63
N ALA A 301 -5.49 9.47 -6.55
CA ALA A 301 -5.92 8.12 -6.19
C ALA A 301 -4.93 7.43 -5.24
N ILE A 302 -3.64 7.51 -5.54
CA ILE A 302 -2.56 6.95 -4.70
C ILE A 302 -2.40 7.74 -3.39
N VAL A 303 -2.57 9.07 -3.44
CA VAL A 303 -2.52 9.94 -2.25
C VAL A 303 -3.58 9.51 -1.23
N THR A 304 -4.83 9.35 -1.68
CA THR A 304 -5.95 8.92 -0.82
C THR A 304 -5.75 7.50 -0.30
N GLU A 305 -5.30 6.57 -1.16
CA GLU A 305 -5.03 5.17 -0.80
C GLU A 305 -3.94 5.08 0.28
N LEU A 306 -2.82 5.77 0.08
CA LEU A 306 -1.70 5.81 1.02
C LEU A 306 -2.16 6.40 2.36
N ALA A 307 -2.83 7.54 2.35
CA ALA A 307 -3.30 8.18 3.57
C ALA A 307 -4.29 7.30 4.36
N ALA A 308 -5.16 6.56 3.68
CA ALA A 308 -6.06 5.60 4.31
C ALA A 308 -5.30 4.43 4.95
N ALA A 309 -4.41 3.79 4.17
CA ALA A 309 -3.64 2.65 4.64
C ALA A 309 -2.72 2.99 5.82
N LEU A 310 -2.10 4.18 5.83
CA LEU A 310 -1.26 4.63 6.95
C LEU A 310 -2.07 4.91 8.23
N ARG A 311 -3.29 5.43 8.10
CA ARG A 311 -4.19 5.58 9.25
C ARG A 311 -4.56 4.23 9.84
N GLU A 312 -4.92 3.27 8.99
CA GLU A 312 -5.25 1.91 9.42
C GLU A 312 -4.05 1.22 10.10
N HIS A 313 -2.85 1.35 9.52
CA HIS A 313 -1.61 0.84 10.12
C HIS A 313 -1.35 1.46 11.50
N SER A 314 -1.53 2.77 11.64
CA SER A 314 -1.34 3.47 12.91
C SER A 314 -2.34 3.02 13.97
N VAL A 315 -3.60 2.76 13.60
CA VAL A 315 -4.61 2.23 14.53
C VAL A 315 -4.27 0.79 14.94
N ALA A 316 -3.77 -0.02 14.00
CA ALA A 316 -3.48 -1.43 14.25
C ALA A 316 -2.20 -1.66 15.06
N THR A 317 -1.19 -0.80 14.90
CA THR A 317 0.17 -1.04 15.43
C THR A 317 0.66 0.01 16.42
N GLY A 318 0.00 1.18 16.48
CA GLY A 318 0.49 2.35 17.22
C GLY A 318 1.64 3.09 16.53
N GLN A 319 2.14 2.60 15.38
CA GLN A 319 3.21 3.25 14.62
C GLN A 319 2.62 4.23 13.60
N SER A 320 3.00 5.50 13.69
CA SER A 320 2.47 6.55 12.81
C SER A 320 3.52 7.04 11.81
N PHE A 321 3.21 6.94 10.53
CA PHE A 321 3.97 7.56 9.44
C PHE A 321 3.31 8.88 9.03
N ARG A 322 4.09 9.83 8.51
CA ARG A 322 3.52 11.02 7.88
C ARG A 322 2.84 10.62 6.55
N PRO A 323 1.60 11.04 6.29
CA PRO A 323 0.86 10.62 5.09
C PRO A 323 1.23 11.42 3.83
N ASP A 324 2.28 12.24 3.90
CA ASP A 324 2.70 13.08 2.78
C ASP A 324 3.38 12.24 1.70
N LEU A 325 2.89 12.40 0.46
CA LEU A 325 3.51 11.84 -0.73
C LEU A 325 4.33 12.93 -1.43
N ALA A 326 5.60 12.66 -1.68
CA ALA A 326 6.45 13.47 -2.53
C ALA A 326 6.40 12.95 -3.97
N VAL A 327 6.17 13.84 -4.95
CA VAL A 327 6.07 13.43 -6.36
C VAL A 327 6.92 14.30 -7.28
N LEU A 328 7.40 13.73 -8.39
CA LEU A 328 8.11 14.53 -9.40
C LEU A 328 7.16 15.57 -10.03
N ALA A 329 5.97 15.13 -10.47
CA ALA A 329 4.95 15.99 -11.07
C ALA A 329 3.57 15.81 -10.43
N ASP A 330 2.90 16.91 -10.12
CA ASP A 330 1.53 16.91 -9.61
C ASP A 330 0.65 17.89 -10.38
N PRO A 331 0.26 17.53 -11.62
CA PRO A 331 -0.70 18.30 -12.39
C PRO A 331 -2.12 18.24 -11.79
N GLY A 332 -2.38 17.32 -10.86
CA GLY A 332 -3.67 17.16 -10.19
C GLY A 332 -3.91 18.05 -8.97
N HIS A 333 -2.88 18.76 -8.49
CA HIS A 333 -2.92 19.56 -7.27
C HIS A 333 -3.31 18.76 -6.02
N CYS A 334 -2.76 17.56 -5.88
CA CYS A 334 -3.12 16.59 -4.84
C CYS A 334 -2.15 16.53 -3.64
N VAL A 335 -0.94 17.06 -3.76
CA VAL A 335 0.10 16.99 -2.72
C VAL A 335 0.77 18.34 -2.44
N ARG A 336 1.39 18.42 -1.24
CA ARG A 336 2.17 19.58 -0.78
C ARG A 336 3.60 19.58 -1.33
N THR A 337 4.19 18.40 -1.46
CA THR A 337 5.60 18.23 -1.85
C THR A 337 5.71 17.71 -3.27
N PHE A 338 6.04 18.58 -4.21
CA PHE A 338 6.14 18.24 -5.63
C PHE A 338 7.26 19.01 -6.32
N GLY A 339 7.86 18.40 -7.34
CA GLY A 339 8.82 19.06 -8.21
C GLY A 339 8.15 20.13 -9.07
N THR A 340 7.12 19.75 -9.83
CA THR A 340 6.40 20.66 -10.74
C THR A 340 4.89 20.40 -10.80
N ARG A 341 4.12 21.41 -11.21
CA ARG A 341 2.69 21.30 -11.59
C ARG A 341 2.50 21.03 -13.08
N ASP A 342 3.58 21.08 -13.86
CA ASP A 342 3.52 20.85 -15.29
C ASP A 342 3.04 19.43 -15.62
N ASP A 343 2.25 19.33 -16.70
CA ASP A 343 1.82 18.07 -17.28
C ASP A 343 2.55 17.82 -18.60
N PHE A 344 3.55 16.96 -18.57
CA PHE A 344 4.36 16.57 -19.72
C PHE A 344 4.68 15.06 -19.67
N LEU A 345 5.19 14.52 -20.78
CA LEU A 345 5.58 13.11 -20.83
C LEU A 345 6.88 12.89 -20.06
N ILE A 346 6.79 12.32 -18.85
CA ILE A 346 7.96 11.87 -18.10
C ILE A 346 8.52 10.61 -18.80
N PRO A 347 9.79 10.58 -19.25
CA PRO A 347 10.32 9.47 -20.05
C PRO A 347 10.24 8.09 -19.37
N SER A 348 10.39 8.05 -18.04
CA SER A 348 10.24 6.80 -17.27
C SER A 348 8.82 6.23 -17.26
N ALA A 349 7.81 6.99 -17.73
CA ALA A 349 6.45 6.49 -17.91
C ALA A 349 6.25 5.73 -19.23
N CYS A 350 7.16 5.84 -20.21
CA CYS A 350 6.99 5.33 -21.58
C CYS A 350 7.12 3.80 -21.70
N LEU A 351 8.17 3.20 -21.11
CA LEU A 351 8.64 1.87 -21.52
C LEU A 351 8.46 0.73 -20.51
N ASN A 352 7.44 0.79 -19.63
CA ASN A 352 7.22 -0.24 -18.60
C ASN A 352 8.55 -0.70 -17.96
N SER A 353 8.78 -2.01 -17.79
CA SER A 353 9.89 -2.57 -17.01
C SER A 353 11.25 -2.13 -17.54
N THR A 354 11.38 -1.98 -18.86
CA THR A 354 12.62 -1.59 -19.56
C THR A 354 13.14 -0.17 -19.27
N VAL A 355 12.37 0.67 -18.56
CA VAL A 355 12.86 1.96 -18.03
C VAL A 355 12.67 2.08 -16.51
N SER A 356 12.35 0.97 -15.84
CA SER A 356 12.06 0.92 -14.41
C SER A 356 12.72 -0.26 -13.72
N GLY A 357 13.98 -0.52 -14.06
CA GLY A 357 14.79 -1.52 -13.39
C GLY A 357 14.46 -2.96 -13.76
N LEU A 358 13.77 -3.21 -14.89
CA LEU A 358 13.27 -4.52 -15.32
C LEU A 358 12.34 -5.21 -14.32
N VAL A 359 11.73 -4.47 -13.40
CA VAL A 359 10.77 -5.01 -12.42
C VAL A 359 9.35 -4.86 -12.95
N SER A 360 8.46 -5.79 -12.66
CA SER A 360 7.03 -5.73 -12.96
C SER A 360 6.29 -4.73 -12.06
N ARG A 361 5.02 -4.44 -12.37
CA ARG A 361 4.14 -3.87 -11.33
C ARG A 361 4.01 -4.85 -10.15
N THR A 362 3.67 -4.34 -8.97
CA THR A 362 3.56 -5.20 -7.79
C THR A 362 2.30 -6.06 -7.83
N VAL A 363 2.41 -7.24 -7.23
CA VAL A 363 1.41 -8.29 -7.18
C VAL A 363 1.01 -8.53 -5.73
N LEU A 364 -0.29 -8.66 -5.49
CA LEU A 364 -0.83 -9.14 -4.21
C LEU A 364 -1.74 -10.32 -4.53
N ASN A 365 -1.23 -11.53 -4.27
CA ASN A 365 -1.90 -12.80 -4.53
C ASN A 365 -1.79 -13.68 -3.27
N ASP A 366 -2.93 -13.94 -2.64
CA ASP A 366 -3.01 -14.65 -1.35
C ASP A 366 -2.55 -16.13 -1.45
N ASP A 367 -2.48 -16.72 -2.64
CA ASP A 367 -1.98 -18.09 -2.86
C ASP A 367 -0.45 -18.15 -2.95
N LEU A 368 0.20 -17.04 -3.28
CA LEU A 368 1.64 -16.94 -3.49
C LEU A 368 2.37 -16.15 -2.39
N ILE A 369 1.63 -15.31 -1.66
CA ILE A 369 2.18 -14.35 -0.69
C ILE A 369 1.54 -14.63 0.67
N GLY A 370 2.37 -15.08 1.62
CA GLY A 370 1.93 -15.35 2.97
C GLY A 370 1.72 -14.06 3.80
N PRO A 371 1.03 -14.14 4.95
CA PRO A 371 0.77 -12.99 5.83
C PRO A 371 2.03 -12.29 6.41
N GLY A 372 3.20 -12.92 6.27
CA GLY A 372 4.49 -12.39 6.71
C GLY A 372 5.38 -11.90 5.57
N ASP A 373 4.96 -12.11 4.33
CA ASP A 373 5.76 -11.80 3.15
C ASP A 373 5.44 -10.39 2.64
N PHE A 374 6.40 -9.78 1.97
CA PHE A 374 6.12 -8.56 1.22
C PHE A 374 5.20 -8.88 0.03
N HIS A 375 4.50 -7.86 -0.48
CA HIS A 375 3.89 -7.93 -1.79
C HIS A 375 4.94 -8.33 -2.85
N GLY A 376 4.51 -9.01 -3.90
CA GLY A 376 5.42 -9.61 -4.87
C GLY A 376 5.71 -8.72 -6.08
N ALA A 377 6.76 -9.06 -6.82
CA ALA A 377 6.99 -8.58 -8.19
C ALA A 377 7.90 -9.56 -8.94
N LYS A 378 7.90 -9.47 -10.27
CA LYS A 378 8.80 -10.22 -11.16
C LYS A 378 9.95 -9.33 -11.63
N PHE A 379 11.12 -9.93 -11.79
CA PHE A 379 12.26 -9.37 -12.48
C PHE A 379 12.40 -10.04 -13.85
N TYR A 380 12.66 -9.24 -14.89
CA TYR A 380 12.72 -9.67 -16.30
C TYR A 380 14.15 -9.60 -16.85
N PRO A 381 15.08 -10.47 -16.44
CA PRO A 381 16.46 -10.45 -16.91
C PRO A 381 16.58 -10.69 -18.44
N GLU A 382 15.63 -11.40 -19.05
CA GLU A 382 15.55 -11.65 -20.48
C GLU A 382 15.34 -10.36 -21.31
N LEU A 383 14.82 -9.30 -20.69
CA LEU A 383 14.62 -7.99 -21.32
C LEU A 383 15.83 -7.06 -21.16
N ALA A 384 16.95 -7.53 -20.60
CA ALA A 384 18.15 -6.72 -20.36
C ALA A 384 18.71 -6.04 -21.62
N GLY A 385 18.53 -6.64 -22.80
CA GLY A 385 18.95 -6.06 -24.07
C GLY A 385 18.20 -4.78 -24.48
N ALA A 386 17.02 -4.54 -23.89
CA ALA A 386 16.20 -3.35 -24.11
C ALA A 386 16.18 -2.42 -22.89
N ASP A 387 16.96 -2.70 -21.84
CA ASP A 387 16.94 -1.91 -20.61
C ASP A 387 17.63 -0.55 -20.80
N VAL A 388 16.84 0.51 -20.66
CA VAL A 388 17.28 1.91 -20.72
C VAL A 388 17.20 2.60 -19.35
N SER A 389 17.01 1.84 -18.26
CA SER A 389 16.86 2.38 -16.91
C SER A 389 18.09 3.20 -16.48
N ALA A 390 19.30 2.68 -16.71
CA ALA A 390 20.55 3.42 -16.42
C ALA A 390 20.70 4.63 -17.35
N THR A 391 20.44 4.46 -18.65
CA THR A 391 20.48 5.55 -19.65
C THR A 391 19.60 6.72 -19.26
N PHE A 392 18.37 6.45 -18.80
CA PHE A 392 17.46 7.46 -18.28
C PHE A 392 18.08 8.19 -17.08
N LEU A 393 18.52 7.46 -16.04
CA LEU A 393 19.07 8.06 -14.83
C LEU A 393 20.30 8.93 -15.13
N ASP A 394 21.22 8.43 -15.95
CA ASP A 394 22.47 9.11 -16.28
C ASP A 394 22.23 10.37 -17.10
N ALA A 395 21.30 10.31 -18.07
CA ALA A 395 20.92 11.48 -18.86
C ALA A 395 20.33 12.61 -17.99
N ILE A 396 19.49 12.28 -16.98
CA ILE A 396 18.97 13.28 -16.05
C ILE A 396 20.06 13.81 -15.11
N CYS A 397 20.90 12.94 -14.56
CA CYS A 397 22.00 13.34 -13.67
C CYS A 397 22.99 14.28 -14.35
N ALA A 398 23.25 14.07 -15.65
CA ALA A 398 24.10 14.94 -16.45
C ALA A 398 23.59 16.40 -16.54
N ARG A 399 22.29 16.64 -16.26
CA ARG A 399 21.69 17.98 -16.26
C ARG A 399 21.78 18.71 -14.93
N PHE A 400 22.10 18.03 -13.82
CA PHE A 400 22.04 18.61 -12.47
C PHE A 400 22.81 19.93 -12.31
N ALA A 401 24.03 20.00 -12.84
CA ALA A 401 24.83 21.21 -12.78
C ALA A 401 24.20 22.38 -13.56
N ALA A 402 23.60 22.10 -14.71
CA ALA A 402 23.00 23.09 -15.60
C ALA A 402 21.70 23.68 -15.01
N VAL A 403 20.84 22.82 -14.44
CA VAL A 403 19.52 23.22 -13.91
C VAL A 403 19.57 23.80 -12.50
N ARG A 404 20.71 23.75 -11.84
CA ARG A 404 20.90 24.22 -10.46
C ARG A 404 20.34 25.63 -10.21
N PRO A 405 20.60 26.64 -11.07
CA PRO A 405 20.04 27.98 -10.86
C PRO A 405 18.50 28.01 -10.97
N ASP A 406 17.91 27.17 -11.84
CA ASP A 406 16.46 27.07 -11.99
C ASP A 406 15.81 26.47 -10.74
N VAL A 407 16.44 25.43 -10.16
CA VAL A 407 16.00 24.85 -8.88
C VAL A 407 16.02 25.90 -7.76
N GLU A 408 17.12 26.65 -7.62
CA GLU A 408 17.25 27.72 -6.64
C GLU A 408 16.20 28.83 -6.86
N GLY A 409 15.95 29.19 -8.11
CA GLY A 409 14.90 30.15 -8.48
C GLY A 409 13.49 29.69 -8.11
N VAL A 410 13.14 28.42 -8.39
CA VAL A 410 11.84 27.85 -8.02
C VAL A 410 11.67 27.79 -6.50
N LEU A 411 12.69 27.37 -5.77
CA LEU A 411 12.65 27.30 -4.30
C LEU A 411 12.51 28.70 -3.68
N ALA A 412 13.26 29.69 -4.19
CA ALA A 412 13.14 31.07 -3.75
C ALA A 412 11.73 31.63 -4.01
N ALA A 413 11.13 31.33 -5.17
CA ALA A 413 9.77 31.75 -5.50
C ALA A 413 8.71 31.10 -4.59
N ARG A 414 8.97 29.90 -4.06
CA ARG A 414 8.07 29.19 -3.13
C ARG A 414 8.35 29.50 -1.66
N ALA A 415 9.44 30.20 -1.34
CA ALA A 415 9.82 30.46 0.04
C ALA A 415 8.72 31.24 0.79
N GLY A 416 8.28 30.68 1.93
CA GLY A 416 7.22 31.28 2.75
C GLY A 416 5.80 31.09 2.22
N GLN A 417 5.59 30.34 1.14
CA GLN A 417 4.27 29.95 0.66
C GLN A 417 3.84 28.63 1.31
N GLU A 418 2.68 28.60 1.95
CA GLU A 418 2.01 27.35 2.30
C GLU A 418 1.30 26.81 1.07
N VAL A 419 1.69 25.60 0.65
CA VAL A 419 1.05 24.93 -0.48
C VAL A 419 0.11 23.85 0.05
N GLU A 420 -1.20 24.12 -0.05
CA GLU A 420 -2.23 23.15 0.28
C GLU A 420 -2.80 22.49 -0.98
N PRO A 421 -3.13 21.18 -0.95
CA PRO A 421 -3.82 20.52 -2.04
C PRO A 421 -5.22 21.10 -2.26
N ASP A 422 -5.51 21.58 -3.47
CA ASP A 422 -6.82 22.12 -3.84
C ASP A 422 -7.71 21.11 -4.57
N TRP A 423 -7.14 19.97 -5.00
CA TRP A 423 -7.85 18.89 -5.71
C TRP A 423 -8.56 19.36 -6.99
N SER A 424 -8.11 20.45 -7.61
CA SER A 424 -8.63 20.98 -8.88
C SER A 424 -8.60 19.93 -10.00
N GLY A 425 -7.60 19.05 -9.98
CA GLY A 425 -7.52 17.92 -10.89
C GLY A 425 -8.69 16.95 -10.75
N TRP A 426 -9.13 16.65 -9.53
CA TRP A 426 -10.29 15.79 -9.27
C TRP A 426 -11.59 16.47 -9.72
N ALA A 427 -11.78 17.74 -9.36
CA ALA A 427 -12.95 18.51 -9.78
C ALA A 427 -13.10 18.58 -11.31
N ALA A 428 -11.99 18.74 -12.04
CA ALA A 428 -12.01 18.71 -13.49
C ALA A 428 -12.41 17.33 -14.06
N ILE A 429 -11.97 16.25 -13.42
CA ILE A 429 -12.34 14.89 -13.84
C ILE A 429 -13.81 14.63 -13.63
N GLU A 430 -14.40 15.04 -12.51
CA GLU A 430 -15.84 14.91 -12.25
C GLU A 430 -16.66 15.68 -13.28
N ARG A 431 -16.24 16.92 -13.58
CA ARG A 431 -16.85 17.75 -14.62
C ARG A 431 -16.80 17.08 -15.98
N ILE A 432 -15.63 16.63 -16.42
CA ILE A 432 -15.44 15.91 -17.70
C ILE A 432 -16.28 14.64 -17.73
N SER A 433 -16.32 13.88 -16.63
CA SER A 433 -17.13 12.66 -16.53
C SER A 433 -18.60 12.97 -16.80
N THR A 434 -19.12 14.04 -16.20
CA THR A 434 -20.51 14.49 -16.36
C THR A 434 -20.79 15.02 -17.76
N GLU A 435 -19.95 15.91 -18.26
CA GLU A 435 -20.11 16.62 -19.55
C GLU A 435 -20.11 15.65 -20.74
N TYR A 436 -19.26 14.63 -20.70
CA TYR A 436 -19.14 13.64 -21.77
C TYR A 436 -19.97 12.37 -21.52
N GLY A 437 -20.86 12.35 -20.50
CA GLY A 437 -21.74 11.21 -20.21
C GLY A 437 -20.99 9.93 -19.87
N ILE A 438 -19.87 10.06 -19.17
CA ILE A 438 -19.03 8.97 -18.68
C ILE A 438 -19.45 8.70 -17.23
N ASP A 439 -20.11 7.58 -16.97
CA ASP A 439 -20.62 7.23 -15.62
C ASP A 439 -19.51 6.77 -14.63
N SER A 440 -18.24 6.86 -15.03
CA SER A 440 -17.11 6.47 -14.19
C SER A 440 -15.85 7.31 -14.43
N VAL A 441 -15.40 7.99 -13.38
CA VAL A 441 -14.11 8.71 -13.35
C VAL A 441 -12.88 7.82 -13.60
N ASN A 442 -13.03 6.49 -13.62
CA ASN A 442 -11.97 5.56 -13.99
C ASN A 442 -11.68 5.55 -15.49
N LEU A 443 -12.64 5.96 -16.33
CA LEU A 443 -12.54 6.06 -17.79
C LEU A 443 -11.99 7.41 -18.26
N VAL A 444 -11.83 8.36 -17.34
CA VAL A 444 -11.17 9.65 -17.56
C VAL A 444 -9.70 9.51 -17.12
N LYS A 445 -8.77 9.69 -18.06
CA LYS A 445 -7.33 9.45 -17.88
C LYS A 445 -6.57 10.77 -18.01
N PRO A 446 -6.39 11.49 -16.88
CA PRO A 446 -5.78 12.81 -16.88
C PRO A 446 -4.27 12.74 -17.08
N GLY A 447 -3.73 13.65 -17.88
CA GLY A 447 -2.30 13.83 -18.04
C GLY A 447 -1.75 13.26 -19.35
N VAL A 448 -0.62 13.79 -19.78
CA VAL A 448 0.07 13.37 -21.01
C VAL A 448 0.45 11.89 -20.95
N GLY A 449 1.04 11.43 -19.85
CA GLY A 449 1.46 10.03 -19.69
C GLY A 449 0.30 9.04 -19.71
N GLU A 450 -0.80 9.35 -19.02
CA GLU A 450 -1.99 8.48 -18.98
C GLU A 450 -2.73 8.49 -20.34
N THR A 451 -2.84 9.65 -20.99
CA THR A 451 -3.42 9.76 -22.35
C THR A 451 -2.62 8.96 -23.36
N THR A 452 -1.29 9.04 -23.30
CA THR A 452 -0.37 8.25 -24.13
C THR A 452 -0.60 6.74 -23.90
N ARG A 453 -0.77 6.30 -22.64
CA ARG A 453 -1.14 4.90 -22.32
C ARG A 453 -2.50 4.48 -22.87
N VAL A 454 -3.50 5.37 -22.83
CA VAL A 454 -4.83 5.10 -23.42
C VAL A 454 -4.70 4.86 -24.92
N LEU A 455 -4.01 5.77 -25.60
CA LEU A 455 -3.79 5.69 -27.05
C LEU A 455 -2.98 4.51 -27.47
N LEU A 456 -2.23 3.88 -26.57
CA LEU A 456 -1.36 2.78 -26.93
C LEU A 456 -1.94 1.42 -26.57
N ARG A 457 -2.71 1.32 -25.48
CA ARG A 457 -3.03 0.04 -24.82
C ARG A 457 -4.51 -0.13 -24.46
N ARG A 458 -5.37 0.80 -24.84
CA ARG A 458 -6.81 0.76 -24.57
C ARG A 458 -7.59 1.03 -25.85
N VAL A 459 -8.92 1.04 -25.74
CA VAL A 459 -9.82 1.52 -26.78
C VAL A 459 -10.07 3.02 -26.53
N PRO A 460 -9.26 3.92 -27.12
CA PRO A 460 -9.45 5.36 -26.99
C PRO A 460 -10.78 5.79 -27.61
N TRP A 461 -11.47 6.73 -26.98
CA TRP A 461 -12.67 7.36 -27.53
C TRP A 461 -12.39 8.76 -28.06
N ARG A 462 -11.82 9.62 -27.22
CA ARG A 462 -11.54 11.02 -27.53
C ARG A 462 -10.40 11.53 -26.66
N ILE A 463 -9.67 12.52 -27.15
CA ILE A 463 -8.67 13.25 -26.38
C ILE A 463 -9.15 14.68 -26.21
N LEU A 464 -9.16 15.16 -24.97
CA LEU A 464 -9.34 16.57 -24.66
C LEU A 464 -7.95 17.20 -24.51
N ALA A 465 -7.65 18.18 -25.34
CA ALA A 465 -6.39 18.90 -25.37
C ALA A 465 -6.57 20.30 -24.79
N ARG A 466 -5.68 20.75 -23.92
CA ARG A 466 -5.72 22.14 -23.47
C ARG A 466 -5.44 23.06 -24.64
N THR A 467 -6.29 24.06 -24.84
CA THR A 467 -6.05 25.12 -25.83
C THR A 467 -4.66 25.74 -25.61
N GLY A 468 -3.83 25.74 -26.66
CA GLY A 468 -2.47 26.29 -26.59
C GLY A 468 -1.40 25.39 -25.95
N ALA A 469 -1.69 24.11 -25.68
CA ALA A 469 -0.74 23.13 -25.12
C ALA A 469 0.57 22.93 -25.91
N GLY A 470 0.67 23.44 -27.15
CA GLY A 470 1.94 23.53 -27.88
C GLY A 470 2.65 22.19 -28.10
N ALA A 471 3.95 22.15 -27.80
CA ALA A 471 4.85 21.03 -28.08
C ALA A 471 4.63 19.80 -27.18
N ASP A 472 4.16 19.99 -25.95
CA ASP A 472 3.96 18.89 -24.98
C ASP A 472 2.85 17.90 -25.42
N LEU A 473 2.07 18.26 -26.44
CA LEU A 473 1.00 17.46 -27.02
C LEU A 473 1.37 16.85 -28.39
N ALA A 474 2.55 17.14 -28.95
CA ALA A 474 2.89 16.77 -30.32
C ALA A 474 2.81 15.25 -30.56
N HIS A 475 3.39 14.44 -29.68
CA HIS A 475 3.31 12.98 -29.78
C HIS A 475 1.89 12.44 -29.57
N VAL A 476 1.11 13.05 -28.68
CA VAL A 476 -0.29 12.67 -28.45
C VAL A 476 -1.12 12.90 -29.71
N ARG A 477 -0.95 14.04 -30.39
CA ARG A 477 -1.65 14.33 -31.65
C ARG A 477 -1.25 13.37 -32.77
N LEU A 478 0.04 13.01 -32.85
CA LEU A 478 0.52 12.02 -33.82
C LEU A 478 -0.15 10.66 -33.58
N LEU A 479 -0.08 10.13 -32.36
CA LEU A 479 -0.69 8.85 -31.99
C LEU A 479 -2.21 8.85 -32.18
N ALA A 480 -2.87 9.97 -31.87
CA ALA A 480 -4.31 10.13 -32.08
C ALA A 480 -4.67 10.07 -33.57
N ALA A 481 -3.90 10.76 -34.42
CA ALA A 481 -4.10 10.75 -35.87
C ALA A 481 -3.92 9.35 -36.46
N GLU A 482 -2.87 8.62 -36.05
CA GLU A 482 -2.61 7.24 -36.49
C GLU A 482 -3.75 6.28 -36.11
N ARG A 483 -4.38 6.50 -34.94
CA ARG A 483 -5.51 5.67 -34.47
C ARG A 483 -6.89 6.19 -34.83
N GLY A 484 -6.98 7.29 -35.59
CA GLY A 484 -8.25 7.92 -35.94
C GLY A 484 -9.05 8.43 -34.74
N VAL A 485 -8.38 8.77 -33.63
CA VAL A 485 -9.01 9.27 -32.40
C VAL A 485 -9.16 10.78 -32.49
N PRO A 486 -10.38 11.33 -32.31
CA PRO A 486 -10.57 12.78 -32.34
C PRO A 486 -9.86 13.47 -31.17
N VAL A 487 -9.20 14.59 -31.48
CA VAL A 487 -8.60 15.50 -30.50
C VAL A 487 -9.41 16.79 -30.50
N GLU A 488 -9.98 17.12 -29.34
CA GLU A 488 -10.82 18.30 -29.11
C GLU A 488 -10.06 19.29 -28.23
N ASP A 489 -9.91 20.53 -28.71
CA ASP A 489 -9.31 21.60 -27.90
C ASP A 489 -10.36 22.15 -26.91
N VAL A 490 -10.01 22.17 -25.63
CA VAL A 490 -10.88 22.55 -24.51
C VAL A 490 -10.17 23.57 -23.63
N ASP A 491 -10.89 24.65 -23.31
CA ASP A 491 -10.39 25.70 -22.42
C ASP A 491 -10.45 25.28 -20.94
N GLY A 492 -9.52 25.81 -20.14
CA GLY A 492 -9.54 25.62 -18.68
C GLY A 492 -9.28 24.19 -18.20
N LEU A 493 -8.66 23.34 -19.03
CA LEU A 493 -8.18 22.03 -18.58
C LEU A 493 -6.97 22.20 -17.62
N PRO A 494 -6.99 21.62 -16.40
CA PRO A 494 -5.84 21.65 -15.49
C PRO A 494 -4.71 20.72 -15.94
N TYR A 495 -4.96 19.88 -16.95
CA TYR A 495 -3.97 19.02 -17.61
C TYR A 495 -3.64 19.55 -19.01
N THR A 496 -2.50 19.16 -19.56
CA THR A 496 -2.15 19.38 -20.98
C THR A 496 -3.08 18.58 -21.88
N CYS A 497 -3.42 17.34 -21.48
CA CYS A 497 -4.50 16.59 -22.10
C CYS A 497 -5.16 15.55 -21.18
N VAL A 498 -6.31 15.06 -21.61
CA VAL A 498 -7.08 14.01 -20.95
C VAL A 498 -7.53 12.99 -22.00
N GLY A 499 -7.18 11.73 -21.81
CA GLY A 499 -7.66 10.62 -22.60
C GLY A 499 -8.98 10.10 -22.07
N LEU A 500 -9.98 9.96 -22.95
CA LEU A 500 -11.27 9.37 -22.62
C LEU A 500 -11.33 7.95 -23.19
N ILE A 501 -11.76 6.99 -22.37
CA ILE A 501 -12.00 5.60 -22.78
C ILE A 501 -13.49 5.43 -23.06
N HIS A 502 -13.84 4.66 -24.11
CA HIS A 502 -15.24 4.48 -24.49
C HIS A 502 -16.03 3.71 -23.41
N PRO A 503 -17.16 4.24 -22.90
CA PRO A 503 -17.91 3.60 -21.82
C PRO A 503 -18.62 2.30 -22.24
N ARG A 504 -18.91 2.12 -23.55
CA ARG A 504 -19.58 0.90 -24.08
C ARG A 504 -18.66 -0.09 -24.80
N TYR A 505 -17.40 0.27 -25.06
CA TYR A 505 -16.41 -0.61 -25.71
C TYR A 505 -15.29 -0.88 -24.72
N SER A 506 -15.64 -1.62 -23.68
CA SER A 506 -14.69 -2.15 -22.70
C SER A 506 -14.14 -3.52 -23.10
N ARG A 507 -14.18 -3.90 -24.39
CA ARG A 507 -13.87 -5.26 -24.85
C ARG A 507 -12.96 -5.28 -26.07
N GLY A 508 -11.87 -6.05 -25.97
CA GLY A 508 -11.37 -7.00 -26.98
C GLY A 508 -11.30 -6.59 -28.46
N ALA A 509 -11.24 -5.30 -28.79
CA ALA A 509 -11.31 -4.80 -30.17
C ALA A 509 -9.97 -4.28 -30.70
N SER A 510 -8.86 -4.64 -30.06
CA SER A 510 -7.52 -4.45 -30.62
C SER A 510 -7.02 -5.78 -31.16
N GLY A 511 -7.16 -5.99 -32.47
CA GLY A 511 -6.27 -6.93 -33.16
C GLY A 511 -4.81 -6.50 -32.94
N ALA A 512 -3.86 -7.39 -33.25
CA ALA A 512 -2.42 -7.17 -33.05
C ALA A 512 -1.87 -5.84 -33.64
N ASP A 513 -2.68 -5.15 -34.45
CA ASP A 513 -2.34 -3.99 -35.25
C ASP A 513 -2.90 -2.67 -34.68
N GLY A 514 -3.70 -2.70 -33.60
CA GLY A 514 -4.14 -1.50 -32.87
C GLY A 514 -5.09 -0.53 -33.60
N LEU A 515 -5.67 -0.92 -34.73
CA LEU A 515 -6.67 -0.15 -35.48
C LEU A 515 -8.09 -0.51 -35.04
N SER A 516 -8.97 0.50 -34.92
CA SER A 516 -10.40 0.29 -34.66
C SER A 516 -11.03 -0.53 -35.80
N ALA A 517 -11.79 -1.57 -35.48
CA ALA A 517 -12.66 -2.22 -36.46
C ALA A 517 -13.62 -1.17 -37.04
N SER A 518 -13.51 -0.90 -38.34
CA SER A 518 -14.44 -0.05 -39.08
C SER A 518 -15.85 -0.59 -38.91
N GLY A 519 -16.70 0.17 -38.22
CA GLY A 519 -18.13 -0.11 -38.15
C GLY A 519 -18.72 -0.03 -39.55
N ALA A 520 -19.21 -1.16 -40.05
CA ALA A 520 -19.97 -1.23 -41.28
C ALA A 520 -21.29 -0.47 -41.08
N ASP A 521 -21.42 0.68 -41.74
CA ASP A 521 -22.72 1.25 -42.07
C ASP A 521 -23.46 0.26 -42.97
N GLY A 522 -24.63 -0.19 -42.51
CA GLY A 522 -25.45 -1.16 -43.20
C GLY A 522 -26.90 -1.07 -42.73
N LEU A 523 -27.59 -0.04 -43.20
CA LEU A 523 -29.04 0.01 -43.30
C LEU A 523 -29.57 -1.32 -43.89
N SER A 524 -30.46 -2.00 -43.18
CA SER A 524 -31.52 -2.76 -43.83
C SER A 524 -32.77 -2.79 -42.96
N ALA A 525 -33.82 -2.19 -43.52
CA ALA A 525 -35.20 -2.29 -43.08
C ALA A 525 -35.67 -3.75 -42.96
N GLY A 526 -36.61 -3.97 -42.03
CA GLY A 526 -37.31 -5.22 -41.80
C GLY A 526 -38.10 -5.16 -40.50
#